data_AF-A0A3D5UYG6-F1
#
_entry.id   AF-A0A3D5UYG6-F1
#
_cell.length_a   1.000
_cell.length_b   1.000
_cell.length_c   1.000
_cell.angle_alpha   90.00
_cell.angle_beta   90.00
_cell.angle_gamma   90.00
#
_symmetry.space_group_name_H-M   'P 1'
#
loop_
_entity.id
_entity.type
_entity.pdbx_description
1 polymer ?
#
loop_
_entity_poly.entity_id
_entity_poly.type
_entity_poly.pdbx_seq_one_letter_code
_entity_poly.pdbx_strand_id
1 'polypeptide(L)'
;MLSETQKETAKAIVNIFETGSARGDYARVTLLAGDSGHLTYGRAQTTLGSGNLHLLIKSYCAMPGASHARSLQPYLPRLSDIDLRLDTDRAFRNLLSEAGADPVMQETQDAFFDRVYWTPAVTAAGKLGLVEALSAAIVYDGVIHGSWSAMRDRTTAKAGTPLKAGARRWTETYIGERRSWFSSHSNALLRKCVYRMDAFAALAKAGNWSLALPMTVRGVRIDEDVLDIGPAIPASAEDATVRTLRLAEPRMSGNDVRALQEALVKEGYALNCDGIFGESVEKALKSFQRDFGIMDDGIAGPATRLMLGL
;
A
#
# COMPACT_ATOMS: atom_id res chain seq x y z
N MET A 1 15.79 -8.80 -11.63
CA MET A 1 14.83 -8.35 -10.59
C MET A 1 14.25 -7.03 -11.05
N LEU A 2 12.96 -6.79 -10.79
CA LEU A 2 12.33 -5.50 -11.09
C LEU A 2 12.87 -4.43 -10.15
N SER A 3 12.97 -3.18 -10.60
CA SER A 3 13.26 -2.05 -9.70
C SER A 3 12.05 -1.75 -8.80
N GLU A 4 12.28 -1.00 -7.70
CA GLU A 4 11.17 -0.57 -6.84
C GLU A 4 10.17 0.30 -7.61
N THR A 5 10.65 1.20 -8.48
CA THR A 5 9.79 1.99 -9.39
C THR A 5 8.90 1.11 -10.26
N GLN A 6 9.43 0.02 -10.82
CA GLN A 6 8.65 -0.90 -11.65
C GLN A 6 7.62 -1.68 -10.83
N LYS A 7 7.98 -2.10 -9.61
CA LYS A 7 7.08 -2.77 -8.67
C LYS A 7 5.91 -1.86 -8.31
N GLU A 8 6.18 -0.63 -7.88
CA GLU A 8 5.14 0.31 -7.49
C GLU A 8 4.32 0.80 -8.67
N THR A 9 4.92 0.95 -9.86
CA THR A 9 4.15 1.22 -11.08
C THR A 9 3.20 0.07 -11.41
N ALA A 10 3.63 -1.18 -11.30
CA ALA A 10 2.78 -2.34 -11.51
C ALA A 10 1.61 -2.40 -10.51
N LYS A 11 1.87 -2.09 -9.23
CA LYS A 11 0.82 -1.97 -8.20
C LYS A 11 -0.14 -0.83 -8.49
N ALA A 12 0.35 0.33 -8.93
CA ALA A 12 -0.48 1.49 -9.25
C ALA A 12 -1.44 1.22 -10.40
N ILE A 13 -1.02 0.46 -11.42
CA ILE A 13 -1.90 0.01 -12.50
C ILE A 13 -3.08 -0.81 -11.93
N VAL A 14 -2.81 -1.74 -11.02
CA VAL A 14 -3.86 -2.55 -10.38
C VAL A 14 -4.74 -1.69 -9.48
N ASN A 15 -4.16 -0.78 -8.68
CA ASN A 15 -4.93 0.16 -7.86
C ASN A 15 -5.90 1.00 -8.69
N ILE A 16 -5.46 1.52 -9.85
CA ILE A 16 -6.34 2.25 -10.78
C ILE A 16 -7.51 1.38 -11.22
N PHE A 17 -7.30 0.08 -11.41
CA PHE A 17 -8.39 -0.82 -11.76
C PHE A 17 -9.36 -1.09 -10.61
N GLU A 18 -8.89 -1.14 -9.35
CA GLU A 18 -9.72 -1.40 -8.17
C GLU A 18 -10.45 -0.15 -7.65
N THR A 19 -9.79 1.01 -7.67
CA THR A 19 -10.26 2.23 -6.99
C THR A 19 -10.28 3.46 -7.89
N GLY A 20 -9.71 3.39 -9.09
CA GLY A 20 -9.55 4.57 -9.95
C GLY A 20 -8.43 5.52 -9.51
N SER A 21 -7.64 5.15 -8.47
CA SER A 21 -6.52 5.93 -7.95
C SER A 21 -5.22 5.13 -8.06
N ALA A 22 -4.12 5.78 -8.46
CA ALA A 22 -2.79 5.16 -8.51
C ALA A 22 -2.29 4.72 -7.13
N ARG A 23 -2.58 5.50 -6.07
CA ARG A 23 -2.22 5.16 -4.69
C ARG A 23 -3.22 4.20 -4.02
N GLY A 24 -4.35 3.93 -4.67
CA GLY A 24 -5.45 3.20 -4.06
C GLY A 24 -6.13 4.00 -2.93
N ASP A 25 -6.81 3.30 -2.01
CA ASP A 25 -7.47 3.91 -0.85
C ASP A 25 -7.40 2.97 0.36
N TYR A 26 -6.53 3.30 1.32
CA TYR A 26 -6.26 2.50 2.52
C TYR A 26 -7.42 2.48 3.52
N ALA A 27 -8.33 3.47 3.47
CA ALA A 27 -9.47 3.61 4.37
C ALA A 27 -10.77 3.06 3.79
N ARG A 28 -10.78 2.68 2.51
CA ARG A 28 -11.99 2.22 1.83
C ARG A 28 -12.56 0.97 2.46
N VAL A 29 -13.79 1.09 2.98
CA VAL A 29 -14.60 -0.03 3.47
C VAL A 29 -15.82 -0.20 2.55
N THR A 30 -15.95 -1.34 1.90
CA THR A 30 -17.02 -1.64 0.96
C THR A 30 -17.75 -2.93 1.32
N LEU A 31 -19.02 -2.98 0.93
CA LEU A 31 -19.84 -4.19 0.96
C LEU A 31 -20.65 -4.20 -0.33
N LEU A 32 -20.41 -5.19 -1.18
CA LEU A 32 -21.12 -5.36 -2.44
C LEU A 32 -22.17 -6.45 -2.29
N ALA A 33 -23.44 -6.10 -2.55
CA ALA A 33 -24.54 -7.04 -2.42
C ALA A 33 -24.34 -8.23 -3.37
N GLY A 34 -24.35 -9.45 -2.81
CA GLY A 34 -24.17 -10.70 -3.56
C GLY A 34 -22.71 -11.08 -3.86
N ASP A 35 -21.73 -10.32 -3.37
CA ASP A 35 -20.32 -10.68 -3.44
C ASP A 35 -19.96 -11.65 -2.31
N SER A 36 -19.35 -12.80 -2.66
CA SER A 36 -18.85 -13.79 -1.70
C SER A 36 -17.69 -13.28 -0.84
N GLY A 37 -17.06 -12.17 -1.23
CA GLY A 37 -16.03 -11.50 -0.44
C GLY A 37 -16.56 -10.88 0.85
N HIS A 38 -17.86 -10.55 0.92
CA HIS A 38 -18.44 -9.85 2.06
C HIS A 38 -17.72 -8.51 2.34
N LEU A 39 -17.65 -8.07 3.60
CA LEU A 39 -16.97 -6.84 3.97
C LEU A 39 -15.53 -6.79 3.41
N THR A 40 -15.22 -5.70 2.74
CA THR A 40 -13.98 -5.50 2.01
C THR A 40 -13.29 -4.22 2.49
N TYR A 41 -11.97 -4.24 2.64
CA TYR A 41 -11.20 -3.17 3.28
C TYR A 41 -9.87 -2.89 2.59
N GLY A 42 -9.53 -1.61 2.47
CA GLY A 42 -8.18 -1.13 2.21
C GLY A 42 -7.75 -1.06 0.74
N ARG A 43 -6.47 -0.73 0.52
CA ARG A 43 -5.90 -0.27 -0.75
C ARG A 43 -6.19 -1.20 -1.92
N ALA A 44 -6.03 -2.50 -1.70
CA ALA A 44 -6.29 -3.55 -2.68
C ALA A 44 -7.42 -4.49 -2.23
N GLN A 45 -8.35 -3.97 -1.42
CA GLN A 45 -9.66 -4.57 -1.15
C GLN A 45 -9.58 -6.00 -0.57
N THR A 46 -8.93 -6.18 0.59
CA THR A 46 -8.91 -7.48 1.30
C THR A 46 -10.28 -7.78 1.89
N THR A 47 -10.69 -9.04 1.95
CA THR A 47 -12.08 -9.41 2.22
C THR A 47 -12.26 -10.26 3.48
N LEU A 48 -13.42 -10.13 4.13
CA LEU A 48 -13.84 -10.97 5.25
C LEU A 48 -14.01 -12.43 4.80
N GLY A 49 -14.73 -12.65 3.70
CA GLY A 49 -15.06 -13.99 3.21
C GLY A 49 -13.84 -14.84 2.83
N SER A 50 -12.70 -14.22 2.49
CA SER A 50 -11.45 -14.94 2.23
C SER A 50 -10.65 -15.29 3.50
N GLY A 51 -11.00 -14.71 4.65
CA GLY A 51 -10.19 -14.76 5.87
C GLY A 51 -8.97 -13.84 5.85
N ASN A 52 -8.66 -13.18 4.72
CA ASN A 52 -7.50 -12.30 4.63
C ASN A 52 -7.68 -11.01 5.44
N LEU A 53 -8.92 -10.54 5.67
CA LEU A 53 -9.17 -9.42 6.57
C LEU A 53 -8.72 -9.74 8.00
N HIS A 54 -8.96 -10.97 8.49
CA HIS A 54 -8.45 -11.41 9.80
C HIS A 54 -6.91 -11.30 9.87
N LEU A 55 -6.21 -11.84 8.85
CA LEU A 55 -4.75 -11.84 8.82
C LEU A 55 -4.17 -10.43 8.76
N LEU A 56 -4.78 -9.53 8.00
CA LEU A 56 -4.36 -8.13 7.93
C LEU A 56 -4.52 -7.44 9.29
N ILE A 57 -5.71 -7.51 9.89
CA ILE A 57 -5.97 -6.84 11.17
C ILE A 57 -5.13 -7.44 12.29
N LYS A 58 -4.91 -8.77 12.28
CA LYS A 58 -4.00 -9.44 13.21
C LYS A 58 -2.56 -8.93 13.07
N SER A 59 -2.07 -8.75 11.84
CA SER A 59 -0.75 -8.17 11.59
C SER A 59 -0.67 -6.73 12.11
N TYR A 60 -1.67 -5.89 11.82
CA TYR A 60 -1.70 -4.50 12.29
C TYR A 60 -1.72 -4.41 13.81
N CYS A 61 -2.56 -5.20 14.49
CA CYS A 61 -2.64 -5.22 15.96
C CYS A 61 -1.32 -5.66 16.62
N ALA A 62 -0.42 -6.32 15.90
CA ALA A 62 0.89 -6.73 16.39
C ALA A 62 1.99 -5.68 16.14
N MET A 63 1.71 -4.63 15.36
CA MET A 63 2.69 -3.59 15.04
C MET A 63 2.82 -2.59 16.20
N PRO A 64 4.06 -2.25 16.61
CA PRO A 64 4.28 -1.11 17.50
C PRO A 64 3.73 0.19 16.90
N GLY A 65 3.12 1.04 17.72
CA GLY A 65 2.59 2.33 17.28
C GLY A 65 1.24 2.28 16.55
N ALA A 66 0.65 1.09 16.36
CA ALA A 66 -0.67 0.94 15.76
C ALA A 66 -1.78 1.58 16.63
N SER A 67 -2.25 2.76 16.22
CA SER A 67 -3.13 3.63 17.01
C SER A 67 -4.49 3.01 17.32
N HIS A 68 -4.99 2.17 16.41
CA HIS A 68 -6.29 1.50 16.52
C HIS A 68 -6.17 0.03 16.95
N ALA A 69 -4.97 -0.47 17.26
CA ALA A 69 -4.74 -1.88 17.58
C ALA A 69 -5.62 -2.37 18.73
N ARG A 70 -5.65 -1.62 19.85
CA ARG A 70 -6.45 -1.97 21.05
C ARG A 70 -7.95 -2.04 20.74
N SER A 71 -8.44 -1.16 19.89
CA SER A 71 -9.86 -1.10 19.50
C SER A 71 -10.23 -2.20 18.50
N LEU A 72 -9.30 -2.60 17.63
CA LEU A 72 -9.52 -3.66 16.63
C LEU A 72 -9.32 -5.07 17.20
N GLN A 73 -8.49 -5.23 18.25
CA GLN A 73 -8.16 -6.52 18.84
C GLN A 73 -9.39 -7.36 19.29
N PRO A 74 -10.45 -6.78 19.89
CA PRO A 74 -11.66 -7.52 20.24
C PRO A 74 -12.41 -8.14 19.05
N TYR A 75 -12.20 -7.64 17.83
CA TYR A 75 -12.83 -8.18 16.62
C TYR A 75 -12.07 -9.37 16.03
N LEU A 76 -10.83 -9.65 16.46
CA LEU A 76 -9.99 -10.72 15.88
C LEU A 76 -10.64 -12.11 15.91
N PRO A 77 -11.32 -12.56 17.00
CA PRO A 77 -12.00 -13.86 17.00
C PRO A 77 -13.13 -13.90 15.96
N ARG A 78 -13.99 -12.87 15.93
CA ARG A 78 -15.09 -12.75 14.96
C ARG A 78 -14.59 -12.73 13.51
N LEU A 79 -13.48 -12.06 13.26
CA LEU A 79 -12.81 -12.04 11.96
C LEU A 79 -12.27 -13.43 11.59
N SER A 80 -11.68 -14.15 12.54
CA SER A 80 -11.19 -15.52 12.33
C SER A 80 -12.33 -16.49 12.00
N ASP A 81 -13.49 -16.29 12.61
CA ASP A 81 -14.70 -17.09 12.39
C ASP A 81 -15.48 -16.69 11.13
N ILE A 82 -15.03 -15.66 10.40
CA ILE A 82 -15.73 -15.09 9.24
C ILE A 82 -17.18 -14.71 9.64
N ASP A 83 -17.33 -14.02 10.77
CA ASP A 83 -18.64 -13.61 11.29
C ASP A 83 -19.29 -12.56 10.38
N LEU A 84 -20.20 -13.00 9.52
CA LEU A 84 -20.89 -12.16 8.53
C LEU A 84 -21.72 -11.03 9.14
N ARG A 85 -22.00 -11.05 10.45
CA ARG A 85 -22.64 -9.91 11.13
C ARG A 85 -21.76 -8.65 11.05
N LEU A 86 -20.45 -8.80 10.86
CA LEU A 86 -19.52 -7.69 10.66
C LEU A 86 -19.80 -6.87 9.39
N ASP A 87 -20.49 -7.42 8.39
CA ASP A 87 -20.90 -6.70 7.18
C ASP A 87 -21.72 -5.44 7.50
N THR A 88 -22.50 -5.51 8.58
CA THR A 88 -23.41 -4.44 9.00
C THR A 88 -23.03 -3.79 10.33
N ASP A 89 -21.91 -4.21 10.93
CA ASP A 89 -21.39 -3.65 12.17
C ASP A 89 -20.79 -2.27 11.93
N ARG A 90 -21.58 -1.23 12.22
CA ARG A 90 -21.19 0.16 11.95
C ARG A 90 -19.95 0.58 12.75
N ALA A 91 -19.82 0.12 13.99
CA ALA A 91 -18.69 0.48 14.84
C ALA A 91 -17.40 -0.10 14.26
N PHE A 92 -17.42 -1.38 13.88
CA PHE A 92 -16.27 -2.02 13.23
C PHE A 92 -15.89 -1.34 11.91
N ARG A 93 -16.87 -1.04 11.06
CA ARG A 93 -16.64 -0.40 9.75
C ARG A 93 -16.04 0.99 9.88
N ASN A 94 -16.53 1.81 10.81
CA ASN A 94 -15.95 3.12 11.08
C ASN A 94 -14.50 2.98 11.58
N LEU A 95 -14.26 2.04 12.49
CA LEU A 95 -12.93 1.80 13.04
C LEU A 95 -11.93 1.35 11.97
N LEU A 96 -12.34 0.51 11.01
CA LEU A 96 -11.51 0.17 9.85
C LEU A 96 -11.19 1.41 9.00
N SER A 97 -12.21 2.24 8.72
CA SER A 97 -12.00 3.47 7.95
C SER A 97 -11.04 4.43 8.64
N GLU A 98 -11.16 4.62 9.96
CA GLU A 98 -10.25 5.45 10.76
C GLU A 98 -8.83 4.87 10.76
N ALA A 99 -8.71 3.55 10.97
CA ALA A 99 -7.42 2.87 10.95
C ALA A 99 -6.71 3.02 9.60
N GLY A 100 -7.42 3.16 8.47
CA GLY A 100 -6.80 3.40 7.17
C GLY A 100 -5.99 4.71 7.06
N ALA A 101 -6.23 5.68 7.95
CA ALA A 101 -5.43 6.91 8.04
C ALA A 101 -4.15 6.74 8.88
N ASP A 102 -4.03 5.66 9.67
CA ASP A 102 -2.84 5.37 10.47
C ASP A 102 -1.69 4.94 9.54
N PRO A 103 -0.53 5.64 9.56
CA PRO A 103 0.65 5.23 8.79
C PRO A 103 1.06 3.76 9.02
N VAL A 104 0.93 3.26 10.26
CA VAL A 104 1.24 1.86 10.60
C VAL A 104 0.28 0.91 9.88
N MET A 105 -0.99 1.29 9.72
CA MET A 105 -1.95 0.50 8.94
C MET A 105 -1.62 0.54 7.44
N GLN A 106 -1.19 1.69 6.91
CA GLN A 106 -0.80 1.81 5.51
C GLN A 106 0.40 0.92 5.20
N GLU A 107 1.45 0.99 6.01
CA GLU A 107 2.62 0.11 5.94
C GLU A 107 2.23 -1.37 6.10
N THR A 108 1.32 -1.67 7.05
CA THR A 108 0.84 -3.04 7.25
C THR A 108 0.10 -3.56 6.03
N GLN A 109 -0.75 -2.75 5.40
CA GLN A 109 -1.44 -3.13 4.16
C GLN A 109 -0.42 -3.38 3.05
N ASP A 110 0.55 -2.49 2.84
CA ASP A 110 1.55 -2.66 1.80
C ASP A 110 2.40 -3.91 1.98
N ALA A 111 2.90 -4.15 3.20
CA ALA A 111 3.63 -5.36 3.54
C ALA A 111 2.76 -6.62 3.38
N PHE A 112 1.48 -6.55 3.75
CA PHE A 112 0.54 -7.65 3.61
C PHE A 112 0.31 -8.00 2.13
N PHE A 113 -0.03 -7.01 1.30
CA PHE A 113 -0.26 -7.24 -0.13
C PHE A 113 1.03 -7.67 -0.85
N ASP A 114 2.18 -7.19 -0.39
CA ASP A 114 3.47 -7.64 -0.90
C ASP A 114 3.72 -9.12 -0.63
N ARG A 115 3.47 -9.56 0.61
CA ARG A 115 3.63 -10.95 1.03
C ARG A 115 2.62 -11.88 0.37
N VAL A 116 1.34 -11.48 0.35
CA VAL A 116 0.23 -12.38 -0.02
C VAL A 116 0.01 -12.44 -1.54
N TYR A 117 0.29 -11.35 -2.27
CA TYR A 117 -0.05 -11.27 -3.69
C TYR A 117 1.14 -10.94 -4.58
N TRP A 118 1.89 -9.86 -4.30
CA TRP A 118 2.97 -9.42 -5.18
C TRP A 118 4.10 -10.45 -5.27
N THR A 119 4.66 -10.86 -4.12
CA THR A 119 5.80 -11.79 -4.06
C THR A 119 5.49 -13.13 -4.72
N PRO A 120 4.33 -13.78 -4.45
CA PRO A 120 3.91 -14.97 -5.17
C PRO A 120 3.74 -14.75 -6.68
N ALA A 121 3.15 -13.61 -7.09
CA ALA A 121 2.93 -13.29 -8.50
C ALA A 121 4.25 -13.13 -9.26
N VAL A 122 5.19 -12.32 -8.76
CA VAL A 122 6.48 -12.12 -9.44
C VAL A 122 7.36 -13.37 -9.40
N THR A 123 7.26 -14.18 -8.34
CA THR A 123 7.93 -15.48 -8.28
C THR A 123 7.37 -16.42 -9.34
N ALA A 124 6.04 -16.48 -9.50
CA ALA A 124 5.40 -17.30 -10.54
C ALA A 124 5.75 -16.81 -11.94
N ALA A 125 5.76 -15.50 -12.17
CA ALA A 125 6.19 -14.88 -13.43
C ALA A 125 7.66 -15.23 -13.76
N GLY A 126 8.56 -15.08 -12.79
CA GLY A 126 9.97 -15.42 -12.92
C GLY A 126 10.21 -16.89 -13.29
N LYS A 127 9.49 -17.83 -12.66
CA LYS A 127 9.55 -19.28 -13.01
C LYS A 127 9.15 -19.57 -14.46
N LEU A 128 8.34 -18.70 -15.06
CA LEU A 128 7.89 -18.81 -16.44
C LEU A 128 8.77 -18.00 -17.42
N GLY A 129 9.81 -17.30 -16.94
CA GLY A 129 10.63 -16.41 -17.77
C GLY A 129 9.94 -15.08 -18.13
N LEU A 130 8.85 -14.73 -17.45
CA LEU A 130 8.11 -13.49 -17.64
C LEU A 130 8.72 -12.38 -16.78
N VAL A 131 9.93 -11.94 -17.14
CA VAL A 131 10.77 -11.06 -16.31
C VAL A 131 10.55 -9.56 -16.52
N GLU A 132 9.82 -9.18 -17.57
CA GLU A 132 9.53 -7.77 -17.85
C GLU A 132 8.45 -7.22 -16.93
N ALA A 133 8.53 -5.92 -16.61
CA ALA A 133 7.66 -5.27 -15.63
C ALA A 133 6.18 -5.35 -16.03
N LEU A 134 5.87 -5.15 -17.31
CA LEU A 134 4.50 -5.28 -17.82
C LEU A 134 3.96 -6.72 -17.68
N SER A 135 4.78 -7.73 -17.99
CA SER A 135 4.38 -9.13 -17.81
C SER A 135 4.12 -9.44 -16.33
N ALA A 136 4.97 -8.96 -15.43
CA ALA A 136 4.79 -9.12 -13.99
C ALA A 136 3.51 -8.44 -13.48
N ALA A 137 3.21 -7.23 -13.97
CA ALA A 137 1.96 -6.51 -13.64
C ALA A 137 0.71 -7.29 -14.07
N ILE A 138 0.75 -7.92 -15.24
CA ILE A 138 -0.35 -8.75 -15.77
C ILE A 138 -0.53 -10.01 -14.92
N VAL A 139 0.57 -10.67 -14.51
CA VAL A 139 0.51 -11.80 -13.59
C VAL A 139 -0.07 -11.36 -12.25
N TYR A 140 0.40 -10.24 -11.70
CA TYR A 140 -0.05 -9.68 -10.43
C TYR A 140 -1.55 -9.35 -10.45
N ASP A 141 -2.04 -8.64 -11.47
CA ASP A 141 -3.49 -8.38 -11.66
C ASP A 141 -4.29 -9.68 -11.77
N GLY A 142 -3.75 -10.69 -12.47
CA GLY A 142 -4.35 -12.01 -12.58
C GLY A 142 -4.46 -12.74 -11.25
N VAL A 143 -3.47 -12.59 -10.37
CA VAL A 143 -3.42 -13.19 -9.03
C VAL A 143 -4.38 -12.47 -8.08
N ILE A 144 -4.38 -11.13 -8.08
CA ILE A 144 -5.33 -10.31 -7.31
C ILE A 144 -6.78 -10.65 -7.68
N HIS A 145 -7.08 -10.75 -8.97
CA HIS A 145 -8.39 -11.16 -9.45
C HIS A 145 -8.71 -12.66 -9.20
N GLY A 146 -7.70 -13.49 -8.92
CA GLY A 146 -7.85 -14.94 -8.77
C GLY A 146 -8.02 -15.72 -10.08
N SER A 147 -7.88 -15.08 -11.25
CA SER A 147 -7.99 -15.74 -12.56
C SER A 147 -6.66 -16.26 -13.13
N TRP A 148 -5.53 -15.99 -12.46
CA TRP A 148 -4.19 -16.28 -12.98
C TRP A 148 -4.03 -17.72 -13.46
N SER A 149 -4.26 -18.70 -12.60
CA SER A 149 -4.02 -20.12 -12.93
C SER A 149 -4.83 -20.57 -14.13
N ALA A 150 -6.15 -20.32 -14.13
CA ALA A 150 -7.04 -20.72 -15.22
C ALA A 150 -6.65 -20.07 -16.55
N MET A 151 -6.33 -18.77 -16.54
CA MET A 151 -5.94 -18.06 -17.77
C MET A 151 -4.54 -18.43 -18.25
N ARG A 152 -3.60 -18.69 -17.34
CA ARG A 152 -2.26 -19.18 -17.67
C ARG A 152 -2.34 -20.52 -18.38
N ASP A 153 -3.17 -21.43 -17.88
CA ASP A 153 -3.29 -22.79 -18.45
C ASP A 153 -3.96 -22.74 -19.83
N ARG A 154 -5.03 -21.95 -20.00
CA ARG A 154 -5.65 -21.70 -21.32
C ARG A 154 -4.67 -21.09 -22.31
N THR A 155 -3.92 -20.08 -21.89
CA THR A 155 -2.90 -19.43 -22.74
C THR A 155 -1.81 -20.41 -23.14
N THR A 156 -1.34 -21.23 -22.20
CA THR A 156 -0.31 -22.23 -22.45
C THR A 156 -0.78 -23.33 -23.39
N ALA A 157 -2.04 -23.76 -23.26
CA ALA A 157 -2.64 -24.71 -24.19
C ALA A 157 -2.74 -24.15 -25.61
N LYS A 158 -2.99 -22.84 -25.76
CA LYS A 158 -3.14 -22.18 -27.06
C LYS A 158 -1.81 -21.78 -27.73
N ALA A 159 -0.88 -21.21 -26.97
CA ALA A 159 0.36 -20.64 -27.50
C ALA A 159 1.62 -21.48 -27.19
N GLY A 160 1.51 -22.52 -26.37
CA GLY A 160 2.66 -23.21 -25.78
C GLY A 160 3.21 -22.47 -24.55
N THR A 161 4.35 -22.94 -24.04
CA THR A 161 5.00 -22.29 -22.88
C THR A 161 5.63 -20.96 -23.27
N PRO A 162 5.81 -20.01 -22.33
CA PRO A 162 6.48 -18.74 -22.63
C PRO A 162 7.89 -18.91 -23.22
N LEU A 163 8.62 -19.94 -22.77
CA LEU A 163 9.94 -20.29 -23.31
C LEU A 163 9.90 -20.63 -24.81
N LYS A 164 8.87 -21.36 -25.25
CA LYS A 164 8.71 -21.76 -26.66
C LYS A 164 8.07 -20.67 -27.52
N ALA A 165 7.07 -19.98 -26.97
CA ALA A 165 6.29 -18.96 -27.68
C ALA A 165 7.01 -17.60 -27.77
N GLY A 166 7.97 -17.36 -26.87
CA GLY A 166 8.50 -16.03 -26.57
C GLY A 166 7.65 -15.34 -25.50
N ALA A 167 8.30 -14.77 -24.48
CA ALA A 167 7.64 -14.22 -23.29
C ALA A 167 6.62 -13.12 -23.63
N ARG A 168 6.99 -12.16 -24.49
CA ARG A 168 6.09 -11.07 -24.92
C ARG A 168 4.87 -11.59 -25.67
N ARG A 169 5.09 -12.44 -26.69
CA ARG A 169 4.00 -13.04 -27.48
C ARG A 169 3.05 -13.88 -26.62
N TRP A 170 3.60 -14.64 -25.67
CA TRP A 170 2.78 -15.38 -24.71
C TRP A 170 1.96 -14.43 -23.82
N THR A 171 2.58 -13.35 -23.35
CA THR A 171 1.91 -12.31 -22.54
C THR A 171 0.77 -11.63 -23.32
N GLU A 172 0.99 -11.26 -24.59
CA GLU A 172 -0.05 -10.72 -25.47
C GLU A 172 -1.19 -11.73 -25.70
N THR A 173 -0.85 -13.01 -25.85
CA THR A 173 -1.87 -14.07 -25.95
C THR A 173 -2.67 -14.18 -24.65
N TYR A 174 -2.03 -14.10 -23.49
CA TYR A 174 -2.70 -14.10 -22.19
C TYR A 174 -3.69 -12.94 -22.07
N ILE A 175 -3.29 -11.72 -22.47
CA ILE A 175 -4.18 -10.56 -22.49
C ILE A 175 -5.42 -10.86 -23.34
N GLY A 176 -5.23 -11.41 -24.56
CA GLY A 176 -6.33 -11.77 -25.45
C GLY A 176 -7.26 -12.85 -24.89
N GLU A 177 -6.71 -13.91 -24.30
CA GLU A 177 -7.48 -14.99 -23.69
C GLU A 177 -8.32 -14.49 -22.51
N ARG A 178 -7.69 -13.75 -21.59
CA ARG A 178 -8.39 -13.23 -20.41
C ARG A 178 -9.44 -12.19 -20.78
N ARG A 179 -9.16 -11.35 -21.79
CA ARG A 179 -10.14 -10.40 -22.34
C ARG A 179 -11.36 -11.11 -22.90
N SER A 180 -11.13 -12.16 -23.70
CA SER A 180 -12.21 -12.95 -24.33
C SER A 180 -13.03 -13.72 -23.29
N TRP A 181 -12.36 -14.23 -22.25
CA TRP A 181 -13.03 -14.85 -21.11
C TRP A 181 -13.90 -13.84 -20.36
N PHE A 182 -13.41 -12.62 -20.10
CA PHE A 182 -14.23 -11.58 -19.50
C PHE A 182 -15.43 -11.22 -20.36
N SER A 183 -15.26 -10.95 -21.66
CA SER A 183 -16.35 -10.48 -22.51
C SER A 183 -17.47 -11.52 -22.69
N SER A 184 -17.13 -12.80 -22.68
CA SER A 184 -18.08 -13.92 -22.86
C SER A 184 -18.56 -14.56 -21.55
N HIS A 185 -18.13 -14.06 -20.39
CA HIS A 185 -18.50 -14.68 -19.12
C HIS A 185 -19.99 -14.55 -18.83
N SER A 186 -20.59 -15.61 -18.29
CA SER A 186 -21.98 -15.61 -17.79
C SER A 186 -22.23 -14.54 -16.71
N ASN A 187 -21.27 -14.32 -15.79
CA ASN A 187 -21.36 -13.32 -14.75
C ASN A 187 -21.16 -11.90 -15.32
N ALA A 188 -22.19 -11.07 -15.23
CA ALA A 188 -22.18 -9.69 -15.73
C ALA A 188 -21.15 -8.79 -15.06
N LEU A 189 -20.80 -9.04 -13.79
CA LEU A 189 -19.77 -8.27 -13.08
C LEU A 189 -18.39 -8.52 -13.69
N LEU A 190 -18.07 -9.77 -14.03
CA LEU A 190 -16.80 -10.11 -14.68
C LEU A 190 -16.69 -9.50 -16.09
N ARG A 191 -17.80 -9.33 -16.81
CA ARG A 191 -17.80 -8.63 -18.10
C ARG A 191 -17.34 -7.17 -17.97
N LYS A 192 -17.54 -6.54 -16.81
CA LYS A 192 -17.05 -5.17 -16.57
C LYS A 192 -15.52 -5.10 -16.46
N CYS A 193 -14.81 -6.21 -16.26
CA CYS A 193 -13.35 -6.23 -16.14
C CYS A 193 -12.58 -6.17 -17.47
N VAL A 194 -13.28 -6.17 -18.62
CA VAL A 194 -12.64 -6.13 -19.97
C VAL A 194 -11.65 -4.97 -20.11
N TYR A 195 -11.96 -3.80 -19.54
CA TYR A 195 -11.11 -2.61 -19.66
C TYR A 195 -9.68 -2.81 -19.12
N ARG A 196 -9.50 -3.74 -18.16
CA ARG A 196 -8.18 -4.04 -17.59
C ARG A 196 -7.26 -4.61 -18.66
N MET A 197 -7.79 -5.52 -19.45
CA MET A 197 -7.04 -6.16 -20.53
C MET A 197 -6.84 -5.20 -21.71
N ASP A 198 -7.81 -4.31 -21.97
CA ASP A 198 -7.63 -3.24 -22.96
C ASP A 198 -6.48 -2.28 -22.57
N ALA A 199 -6.37 -1.94 -21.28
CA ALA A 199 -5.29 -1.11 -20.77
C ALA A 199 -3.92 -1.80 -20.91
N PHE A 200 -3.80 -3.07 -20.53
CA PHE A 200 -2.56 -3.82 -20.73
C PHE A 200 -2.20 -4.00 -22.21
N ALA A 201 -3.18 -4.25 -23.08
CA ALA A 201 -2.96 -4.34 -24.52
C ALA A 201 -2.43 -3.02 -25.09
N ALA A 202 -2.94 -1.88 -24.60
CA ALA A 202 -2.45 -0.56 -25.01
C ALA A 202 -0.99 -0.33 -24.60
N LEU A 203 -0.61 -0.71 -23.38
CA LEU A 203 0.78 -0.62 -22.90
C LEU A 203 1.73 -1.52 -23.71
N ALA A 204 1.32 -2.76 -24.01
CA ALA A 204 2.08 -3.69 -24.84
C ALA A 204 2.27 -3.16 -26.26
N LYS A 205 1.18 -2.66 -26.86
CA LYS A 205 1.18 -2.05 -28.21
C LYS A 205 2.07 -0.80 -28.28
N ALA A 206 2.13 -0.02 -27.20
CA ALA A 206 3.02 1.13 -27.09
C ALA A 206 4.50 0.73 -26.86
N GLY A 207 4.80 -0.56 -26.68
CA GLY A 207 6.15 -1.05 -26.41
C GLY A 207 6.64 -0.76 -24.99
N ASN A 208 5.78 -0.32 -24.07
CA ASN A 208 6.17 0.03 -22.71
C ASN A 208 6.26 -1.20 -21.79
N TRP A 209 7.11 -2.16 -22.17
CA TRP A 209 7.33 -3.42 -21.45
C TRP A 209 8.07 -3.25 -20.12
N SER A 210 8.87 -2.19 -20.01
CA SER A 210 9.61 -1.82 -18.81
C SER A 210 8.78 -1.03 -17.79
N LEU A 211 7.56 -0.62 -18.15
CA LEU A 211 6.72 0.29 -17.35
C LEU A 211 7.43 1.62 -17.03
N ALA A 212 8.08 2.22 -18.03
CA ALA A 212 8.73 3.52 -17.92
C ALA A 212 7.71 4.65 -17.65
N LEU A 213 8.08 5.56 -16.75
CA LEU A 213 7.32 6.75 -16.37
C LEU A 213 7.76 7.99 -17.18
N PRO A 214 6.91 9.03 -17.29
CA PRO A 214 5.51 9.04 -16.88
C PRO A 214 4.63 8.22 -17.84
N MET A 215 3.50 7.72 -17.34
CA MET A 215 2.51 7.04 -18.17
C MET A 215 1.09 7.42 -17.77
N THR A 216 0.12 7.01 -18.58
CA THR A 216 -1.30 7.18 -18.26
C THR A 216 -2.01 5.86 -18.46
N VAL A 217 -2.77 5.45 -17.43
CA VAL A 217 -3.62 4.27 -17.48
C VAL A 217 -5.04 4.71 -17.14
N ARG A 218 -5.97 4.45 -18.06
CA ARG A 218 -7.41 4.77 -17.85
C ARG A 218 -7.66 6.26 -17.52
N GLY A 219 -6.83 7.16 -18.05
CA GLY A 219 -6.93 8.61 -17.80
C GLY A 219 -6.25 9.07 -16.51
N VAL A 220 -5.71 8.15 -15.71
CA VAL A 220 -4.95 8.46 -14.48
C VAL A 220 -3.47 8.48 -14.82
N ARG A 221 -2.81 9.59 -14.48
CA ARG A 221 -1.36 9.76 -14.65
C ARG A 221 -0.61 9.01 -13.55
N ILE A 222 0.47 8.34 -13.94
CA ILE A 222 1.44 7.71 -13.05
C ILE A 222 2.80 8.33 -13.34
N ASP A 223 3.44 8.89 -12.33
CA ASP A 223 4.81 9.41 -12.34
C ASP A 223 5.44 9.24 -10.95
N GLU A 224 6.71 9.65 -10.80
CA GLU A 224 7.47 9.43 -9.57
C GLU A 224 6.85 10.15 -8.36
N ASP A 225 6.27 11.33 -8.55
CA ASP A 225 5.59 12.09 -7.50
C ASP A 225 4.32 11.37 -7.03
N VAL A 226 3.50 10.89 -7.98
CA VAL A 226 2.29 10.11 -7.67
C VAL A 226 2.63 8.82 -6.94
N LEU A 227 3.75 8.19 -7.26
CA LEU A 227 4.16 6.96 -6.58
C LEU A 227 4.93 7.21 -5.26
N ASP A 228 5.27 8.46 -4.97
CA ASP A 228 6.13 8.83 -3.83
C ASP A 228 7.54 8.19 -3.92
N ILE A 229 8.08 8.06 -5.14
CA ILE A 229 9.36 7.39 -5.46
C ILE A 229 10.50 8.40 -5.72
N GLY A 230 10.24 9.70 -5.54
CA GLY A 230 11.30 10.70 -5.54
C GLY A 230 12.30 10.50 -4.39
N PRO A 231 13.51 11.12 -4.44
CA PRO A 231 14.26 11.33 -3.19
C PRO A 231 13.31 12.00 -2.20
N ALA A 232 13.34 11.63 -0.91
CA ALA A 232 12.46 12.17 0.11
C ALA A 232 12.56 13.72 0.14
N ILE A 233 11.73 14.37 -0.65
CA ILE A 233 11.54 15.81 -0.70
C ILE A 233 10.25 16.03 0.10
N PRO A 234 10.27 16.88 1.14
CA PRO A 234 9.13 17.04 2.03
C PRO A 234 7.94 17.51 1.21
N ALA A 235 6.86 16.74 1.24
CA ALA A 235 5.58 17.12 0.66
C ALA A 235 5.21 18.52 1.16
N SER A 236 5.15 19.47 0.23
CA SER A 236 4.89 20.87 0.55
C SER A 236 3.42 21.12 0.76
N ALA A 237 3.15 21.96 1.76
CA ALA A 237 2.17 23.04 1.71
C ALA A 237 0.70 22.63 1.61
N GLU A 238 0.16 22.13 2.73
CA GLU A 238 -1.15 22.63 3.20
C GLU A 238 -1.31 22.66 4.73
N ASP A 239 -0.41 22.09 5.53
CA ASP A 239 -0.38 22.30 6.98
C ASP A 239 0.81 23.17 7.43
N ALA A 240 0.67 24.48 7.20
CA ALA A 240 1.45 25.45 7.94
C ALA A 240 0.96 25.50 9.39
N THR A 241 1.44 24.59 10.25
CA THR A 241 1.62 24.90 11.69
C THR A 241 2.68 24.07 12.43
N VAL A 242 3.18 22.93 11.91
CA VAL A 242 4.19 22.14 12.66
C VAL A 242 5.45 21.88 11.84
N ARG A 243 6.45 22.75 12.01
CA ARG A 243 7.79 22.57 11.41
C ARG A 243 8.58 21.49 12.16
N THR A 244 9.35 20.70 11.43
CA THR A 244 10.29 19.72 12.01
C THR A 244 11.44 20.42 12.72
N LEU A 245 11.64 20.11 14.01
CA LEU A 245 12.66 20.76 14.84
C LEU A 245 13.95 19.94 14.86
N ARG A 246 15.10 20.60 14.69
CA ARG A 246 16.43 19.99 14.65
C ARG A 246 17.50 21.02 14.98
N LEU A 247 18.73 20.57 15.22
CA LEU A 247 19.87 21.46 15.28
C LEU A 247 20.10 22.10 13.90
N ALA A 248 20.25 23.42 13.88
CA ALA A 248 20.42 24.22 12.66
C ALA A 248 21.22 25.50 12.97
N GLU A 249 21.72 26.16 11.93
CA GLU A 249 22.37 27.47 12.01
C GLU A 249 21.65 28.46 11.08
N PRO A 250 21.05 29.56 11.59
CA PRO A 250 20.91 29.88 13.02
C PRO A 250 20.02 28.88 13.76
N ARG A 251 20.24 28.75 15.07
CA ARG A 251 19.48 27.81 15.92
C ARG A 251 17.97 28.03 15.82
N MET A 252 17.23 26.93 15.73
CA MET A 252 15.78 26.99 15.75
C MET A 252 15.31 27.49 17.11
N SER A 253 14.38 28.43 17.13
CA SER A 253 13.78 28.94 18.37
C SER A 253 12.30 29.25 18.21
N GLY A 254 11.53 29.13 19.28
CA GLY A 254 10.08 29.35 19.27
C GLY A 254 9.32 28.55 20.31
N ASN A 255 8.00 28.75 20.36
CA ASN A 255 7.09 28.05 21.29
C ASN A 255 7.04 26.55 21.03
N ASP A 256 7.21 26.12 19.78
CA ASP A 256 7.31 24.72 19.38
C ASP A 256 8.57 24.04 19.93
N VAL A 257 9.71 24.74 19.93
CA VAL A 257 10.94 24.28 20.57
C VAL A 257 10.81 24.21 22.08
N ARG A 258 10.12 25.19 22.68
CA ARG A 258 9.84 25.18 24.13
C ARG A 258 8.95 24.01 24.52
N ALA A 259 7.86 23.76 23.77
CA ALA A 259 6.97 22.63 24.00
C ALA A 259 7.71 21.28 23.87
N LEU A 260 8.61 21.17 22.89
CA LEU A 260 9.51 20.03 22.76
C LEU A 260 10.41 19.83 23.99
N GLN A 261 11.06 20.90 24.47
CA GLN A 261 11.91 20.84 25.66
C GLN A 261 11.09 20.45 26.91
N GLU A 262 9.89 21.01 27.08
CA GLU A 262 8.98 20.69 28.18
C GLU A 262 8.54 19.21 28.15
N ALA A 263 8.22 18.68 26.96
CA ALA A 263 7.88 17.27 26.80
C ALA A 263 9.07 16.36 27.13
N LEU A 264 10.28 16.69 26.68
CA LEU A 264 11.49 15.92 27.03
C LEU A 264 11.80 15.99 28.53
N VAL A 265 11.60 17.14 29.17
CA VAL A 265 11.74 17.26 30.64
C VAL A 265 10.72 16.38 31.36
N LYS A 266 9.49 16.30 30.84
CA LYS A 266 8.45 15.43 31.39
C LYS A 266 8.79 13.94 31.26
N GLU A 267 9.46 13.56 30.18
CA GLU A 267 9.99 12.20 29.97
C GLU A 267 11.29 11.92 30.77
N GLY A 268 11.78 12.89 31.54
CA GLY A 268 12.90 12.72 32.48
C GLY A 268 14.26 13.21 31.97
N TYR A 269 14.33 13.86 30.81
CA TYR A 269 15.59 14.43 30.29
C TYR A 269 15.85 15.82 30.88
N ALA A 270 17.00 16.00 31.52
CA ALA A 270 17.37 17.29 32.11
C ALA A 270 17.74 18.33 31.03
N LEU A 271 16.80 19.21 30.70
CA LEU A 271 16.96 20.32 29.74
C LEU A 271 16.48 21.65 30.33
N ASN A 272 17.03 22.75 29.82
CA ASN A 272 16.47 24.09 30.03
C ASN A 272 15.44 24.39 28.93
N CYS A 273 14.24 24.82 29.30
CA CYS A 273 13.15 25.16 28.36
C CYS A 273 13.22 26.64 27.90
N ASP A 274 14.35 27.04 27.32
CA ASP A 274 14.59 28.40 26.85
C ASP A 274 13.93 28.70 25.47
N GLY A 275 13.37 27.68 24.83
CA GLY A 275 12.80 27.75 23.50
C GLY A 275 13.84 27.81 22.40
N ILE A 276 15.09 27.37 22.64
CA ILE A 276 16.18 27.33 21.67
C ILE A 276 16.68 25.89 21.47
N PHE A 277 16.70 25.44 20.22
CA PHE A 277 17.13 24.09 19.85
C PHE A 277 18.66 24.08 19.71
N GLY A 278 19.34 23.84 20.84
CA GLY A 278 20.79 23.66 20.90
C GLY A 278 21.23 22.19 20.93
N GLU A 279 22.54 21.96 20.99
CA GLU A 279 23.15 20.62 21.04
C GLU A 279 22.64 19.77 22.22
N SER A 280 22.28 20.40 23.34
CA SER A 280 21.68 19.72 24.49
C SER A 280 20.32 19.11 24.16
N VAL A 281 19.48 19.83 23.41
CA VAL A 281 18.15 19.37 22.96
C VAL A 281 18.28 18.23 21.97
N GLU A 282 19.20 18.34 21.00
CA GLU A 282 19.49 17.27 20.05
C GLU A 282 19.95 15.99 20.77
N LYS A 283 20.86 16.12 21.74
CA LYS A 283 21.37 14.98 22.51
C LYS A 283 20.27 14.29 23.31
N ALA A 284 19.42 15.07 23.98
CA ALA A 284 18.27 14.54 24.72
C ALA A 284 17.26 13.86 23.78
N LEU A 285 17.02 14.41 22.59
CA LEU A 285 16.20 13.79 21.57
C LEU A 285 16.73 12.44 21.10
N LYS A 286 18.04 12.35 20.81
CA LYS A 286 18.66 11.06 20.43
C LYS A 286 18.52 10.02 21.54
N SER A 287 18.69 10.43 22.79
CA SER A 287 18.46 9.55 23.94
C SER A 287 16.99 9.12 24.03
N PHE A 288 16.04 10.05 23.95
CA PHE A 288 14.61 9.74 23.91
C PHE A 288 14.24 8.78 22.77
N GLN A 289 14.68 9.08 21.55
CA GLN A 289 14.39 8.25 20.38
C GLN A 289 14.92 6.82 20.57
N ARG A 290 16.14 6.69 21.10
CA ARG A 290 16.74 5.39 21.41
C ARG A 290 15.98 4.64 22.49
N ASP A 291 15.56 5.33 23.55
CA ASP A 291 14.83 4.73 24.67
C ASP A 291 13.43 4.25 24.24
N PHE A 292 12.84 4.90 23.23
CA PHE A 292 11.52 4.57 22.67
C PHE A 292 11.57 3.74 21.38
N GLY A 293 12.74 3.25 20.98
CA GLY A 293 12.89 2.33 19.85
C GLY A 293 12.56 2.93 18.47
N ILE A 294 12.66 4.25 18.33
CA ILE A 294 12.56 4.97 17.05
C ILE A 294 13.95 5.44 16.60
N MET A 295 14.09 5.89 15.36
CA MET A 295 15.37 6.32 14.78
C MET A 295 15.98 7.49 15.59
N ASP A 296 17.22 7.36 16.08
CA ASP A 296 17.91 8.33 16.95
C ASP A 296 18.66 9.42 16.17
N ASP A 297 17.94 10.08 15.27
CA ASP A 297 18.47 11.11 14.38
C ASP A 297 18.60 12.52 15.02
N GLY A 298 18.05 12.73 16.22
CA GLY A 298 18.06 14.02 16.91
C GLY A 298 17.08 15.03 16.34
N ILE A 299 16.11 14.56 15.56
CA ILE A 299 15.11 15.37 14.86
C ILE A 299 13.74 15.13 15.49
N ALA A 300 13.09 16.20 15.95
CA ALA A 300 11.69 16.13 16.37
C ALA A 300 10.77 16.16 15.15
N GLY A 301 10.78 15.07 14.38
CA GLY A 301 9.84 14.79 13.29
C GLY A 301 8.50 14.25 13.81
N PRO A 302 7.55 13.91 12.91
CA PRO A 302 6.21 13.45 13.30
C PRO A 302 6.19 12.28 14.28
N ALA A 303 7.04 11.27 14.09
CA ALA A 303 7.13 10.12 14.99
C ALA A 303 7.62 10.52 16.39
N THR A 304 8.67 11.32 16.48
CA THR A 304 9.20 11.84 17.75
C THR A 304 8.17 12.71 18.48
N ARG A 305 7.46 13.58 17.74
CA ARG A 305 6.41 14.44 18.31
C ARG A 305 5.21 13.64 18.81
N LEU A 306 4.79 12.62 18.05
CA LEU A 306 3.74 11.69 18.46
C LEU A 306 4.09 10.99 19.78
N MET A 307 5.33 10.52 19.94
CA MET A 307 5.80 9.88 21.16
C MET A 307 5.85 10.84 22.36
N LEU A 308 6.10 12.13 22.10
CA LEU A 308 6.13 13.19 23.11
C LEU A 308 4.76 13.84 23.38
N GLY A 309 3.73 13.47 22.60
CA GLY A 309 2.38 14.04 22.70
C GLY A 309 2.30 15.51 22.25
N LEU A 310 3.04 15.87 21.20
CA LEU A 310 3.16 17.22 20.63
C LEU A 310 2.53 17.36 19.25
#